data_AF-A0A3D0JL52-F1
#
_entry.id   AF-A0A3D0JL52-F1
#
_cell.length_a   1.000
_cell.length_b   1.000
_cell.length_c   1.000
_cell.angle_alpha   90.00
_cell.angle_beta   90.00
_cell.angle_gamma   90.00
#
_symmetry.space_group_name_H-M   'P 1'
#
loop_
_entity.id
_entity.type
_entity.pdbx_description
1 polymer ?
#
loop_
_entity_poly.entity_id
_entity_poly.type
_entity_poly.pdbx_seq_one_letter_code
_entity_poly.pdbx_strand_id
1 'polypeptide(L)'
;MRRTKIVATLGPASDRPGVLKRLLEAGVDVCRLNFSHGSADDHRRRAKDVRAIAAEIGRTVAILADLQGPKIRIARFQDQSVLLTAGASFILDAELGPTDGDETQVGLDYRELPKDCRPGDMLLLDDGRVVLKVVDVKNSQVITEVMTGGKLSNNKGINKQGGGLSASALTAKDYADMDVVSEIEADFVAISFPRDAEDMHLARAALRTRGSTADLVAKIERAEAVASDSVLDALISASDAVMVARGDLGVEIGDDRLIGVQKKIITRARALDRPVITATQMMESMISSSMPTRAEVFDVANAVLDGTDAVMLSAETAAGDYPVETVLAMAKTAEGAEQTDQAQALGARVEAQYDRRDEAIALGAMYIANHLKRLAAIVCITESGSTPLWMSRSGASVPIVALSHKPRTLARMALFRGVKPLAFDPPEHQSMSIVDQLVVGQVAESLALPDDSQVLLTRGDRLNTPGGTSTLKIVSVEEAKRIVDGD
;
A
#
# COMPACT_ATOMS: atom_id res chain seq x y z
N MET A 1 12.07 -6.73 -16.22
CA MET A 1 10.95 -5.94 -15.68
C MET A 1 10.87 -6.20 -14.20
N ARG A 2 10.95 -5.15 -13.36
CA ARG A 2 10.67 -5.23 -11.92
C ARG A 2 9.26 -5.76 -11.65
N ARG A 3 9.11 -6.62 -10.63
CA ARG A 3 7.82 -7.22 -10.24
C ARG A 3 7.19 -6.51 -9.04
N THR A 4 7.92 -6.31 -7.95
CA THR A 4 7.45 -5.61 -6.75
C THR A 4 7.21 -4.15 -7.10
N LYS A 5 6.03 -3.63 -6.78
CA LYS A 5 5.55 -2.28 -7.10
C LYS A 5 6.12 -1.22 -6.16
N ILE A 6 6.10 0.04 -6.58
CA ILE A 6 6.56 1.18 -5.77
C ILE A 6 5.40 2.14 -5.57
N VAL A 7 5.10 2.41 -4.29
CA VAL A 7 4.20 3.48 -3.86
C VAL A 7 5.05 4.68 -3.44
N ALA A 8 4.80 5.86 -3.99
CA ALA A 8 5.52 7.08 -3.64
C ALA A 8 4.57 8.16 -3.13
N THR A 9 4.90 8.75 -1.97
CA THR A 9 4.09 9.82 -1.39
C THR A 9 4.41 11.15 -2.04
N LEU A 10 3.38 11.89 -2.44
CA LEU A 10 3.54 13.22 -3.03
C LEU A 10 3.50 14.31 -1.95
N GLY A 11 4.33 15.32 -2.13
CA GLY A 11 4.49 16.46 -1.23
C GLY A 11 5.32 17.59 -1.85
N PRO A 12 5.79 18.56 -1.04
CA PRO A 12 6.59 19.69 -1.53
C PRO A 12 7.78 19.31 -2.42
N ALA A 13 8.48 18.21 -2.13
CA ALA A 13 9.62 17.77 -2.93
C ALA A 13 9.23 17.28 -4.32
N SER A 14 8.06 16.63 -4.45
CA SER A 14 7.52 16.17 -5.73
C SER A 14 6.78 17.26 -6.52
N ASP A 15 6.33 18.32 -5.84
CA ASP A 15 5.69 19.50 -6.47
C ASP A 15 6.70 20.39 -7.22
N ARG A 16 8.00 20.18 -7.00
CA ARG A 16 9.06 20.90 -7.72
C ARG A 16 8.94 20.66 -9.24
N PRO A 17 9.17 21.68 -10.09
CA PRO A 17 9.01 21.56 -11.54
C PRO A 17 9.73 20.34 -12.13
N GLY A 18 9.00 19.52 -12.88
CA GLY A 18 9.51 18.33 -13.57
C GLY A 18 9.80 17.11 -12.68
N VAL A 19 9.75 17.23 -11.35
CA VAL A 19 10.06 16.11 -10.44
C VAL A 19 9.00 15.03 -10.51
N LEU A 20 7.71 15.38 -10.50
CA LEU A 20 6.64 14.40 -10.62
C LEU A 20 6.78 13.53 -11.88
N LYS A 21 7.07 14.14 -13.04
CA LYS A 21 7.31 13.40 -14.29
C LYS A 21 8.50 12.45 -14.16
N ARG A 22 9.61 12.92 -13.61
CA ARG A 22 10.79 12.08 -13.36
C ARG A 22 10.50 10.92 -12.39
N LEU A 23 9.65 11.11 -11.37
CA LEU A 23 9.22 10.03 -10.48
C LEU A 23 8.42 8.96 -11.23
N LEU A 24 7.48 9.39 -12.09
CA LEU A 24 6.71 8.47 -12.91
C LEU A 24 7.59 7.76 -13.95
N GLU A 25 8.58 8.43 -14.55
CA GLU A 25 9.54 7.79 -15.46
C GLU A 25 10.48 6.82 -14.72
N ALA A 26 10.88 7.14 -13.48
CA ALA A 26 11.74 6.30 -12.64
C ALA A 26 11.07 5.00 -12.17
N GLY A 27 9.75 4.87 -12.34
CA GLY A 27 9.04 3.61 -12.11
C GLY A 27 8.03 3.63 -10.96
N VAL A 28 7.56 4.79 -10.47
CA VAL A 28 6.43 4.81 -9.52
C VAL A 28 5.20 4.14 -10.15
N ASP A 29 4.54 3.26 -9.40
CA ASP A 29 3.34 2.53 -9.85
C ASP A 29 2.07 3.07 -9.18
N VAL A 30 2.19 3.59 -7.96
CA VAL A 30 1.09 4.21 -7.20
C VAL A 30 1.58 5.51 -6.56
N CYS A 31 0.85 6.60 -6.74
CA CYS A 31 1.08 7.87 -6.06
C CYS A 31 0.18 7.96 -4.81
N ARG A 32 0.79 8.10 -3.63
CA ARG A 32 0.10 8.29 -2.36
C ARG A 32 -0.12 9.77 -2.07
N LEU A 33 -1.36 10.15 -1.78
CA LEU A 33 -1.77 11.45 -1.27
C LEU A 33 -2.08 11.32 0.22
N ASN A 34 -1.21 11.86 1.06
CA ASN A 34 -1.36 11.75 2.51
C ASN A 34 -2.23 12.91 3.06
N PHE A 35 -3.49 12.63 3.40
CA PHE A 35 -4.44 13.64 3.92
C PHE A 35 -4.10 14.10 5.34
N SER A 36 -3.03 13.58 5.95
CA SER A 36 -2.47 14.19 7.15
C SER A 36 -1.87 15.57 6.94
N HIS A 37 -1.47 15.90 5.71
CA HIS A 37 -0.76 17.12 5.36
C HIS A 37 -1.23 17.64 4.01
N GLY A 38 -1.13 18.96 3.81
CA GLY A 38 -1.63 19.60 2.60
C GLY A 38 -3.11 19.93 2.68
N SER A 39 -3.54 20.78 1.75
CA SER A 39 -4.94 21.15 1.60
C SER A 39 -5.66 20.23 0.61
N ALA A 40 -6.99 20.25 0.62
CA ALA A 40 -7.79 19.56 -0.39
C ALA A 40 -7.40 19.99 -1.83
N ASP A 41 -7.10 21.28 -2.03
CA ASP A 41 -6.70 21.82 -3.33
C ASP A 41 -5.33 21.31 -3.78
N ASP A 42 -4.40 21.09 -2.85
CA ASP A 42 -3.12 20.44 -3.17
C ASP A 42 -3.33 19.01 -3.65
N HIS A 43 -4.21 18.25 -3.00
CA HIS A 43 -4.53 16.89 -3.40
C HIS A 43 -5.23 16.83 -4.76
N ARG A 44 -6.19 17.71 -5.04
CA ARG A 44 -6.85 17.84 -6.35
C ARG A 44 -5.86 18.15 -7.46
N ARG A 45 -4.96 19.12 -7.23
CA ARG A 45 -3.89 19.48 -8.18
C ARG A 45 -2.99 18.26 -8.47
N ARG A 46 -2.44 17.64 -7.42
CA ARG A 46 -1.54 16.48 -7.57
C ARG A 46 -2.19 15.31 -8.28
N ALA A 47 -3.45 14.99 -7.95
CA ALA A 47 -4.19 13.92 -8.63
C ALA A 47 -4.35 14.19 -10.13
N LYS A 48 -4.70 15.42 -10.50
CA LYS A 48 -4.80 15.85 -11.90
C LYS A 48 -3.46 15.73 -12.62
N ASP A 49 -2.38 16.22 -12.01
CA ASP A 49 -1.05 16.21 -12.61
C ASP A 49 -0.53 14.78 -12.80
N VAL A 50 -0.74 13.88 -11.82
CA VAL A 50 -0.40 12.45 -11.95
C VAL A 50 -1.07 11.84 -13.16
N ARG A 51 -2.39 12.03 -13.32
CA ARG A 51 -3.15 11.46 -14.45
C ARG A 51 -2.68 12.02 -15.78
N ALA A 52 -2.48 13.33 -15.86
CA ALA A 52 -2.04 13.99 -17.09
C ALA A 52 -0.66 13.50 -17.54
N ILE A 53 0.30 13.45 -16.62
CA ILE A 53 1.66 13.01 -16.91
C ILE A 53 1.70 11.50 -17.20
N ALA A 54 0.96 10.68 -16.44
CA ALA A 54 0.88 9.24 -16.69
C ALA A 54 0.35 8.93 -18.11
N ALA A 55 -0.67 9.66 -18.55
CA ALA A 55 -1.18 9.57 -19.93
C ALA A 55 -0.13 10.03 -20.95
N GLU A 56 0.57 11.13 -20.71
CA GLU A 56 1.65 11.65 -21.59
C GLU A 56 2.75 10.61 -21.81
N ILE A 57 3.18 9.90 -20.76
CA ILE A 57 4.27 8.91 -20.83
C ILE A 57 3.78 7.48 -21.13
N GLY A 58 2.48 7.29 -21.39
CA GLY A 58 1.90 5.99 -21.71
C GLY A 58 1.99 4.96 -20.56
N ARG A 59 1.94 5.40 -19.30
CA ARG A 59 1.94 4.52 -18.11
C ARG A 59 0.61 4.59 -17.38
N THR A 60 0.22 3.47 -16.78
CA THR A 60 -0.85 3.46 -15.77
C THR A 60 -0.22 3.67 -14.40
N VAL A 61 -0.64 4.72 -13.70
CA VAL A 61 -0.22 5.03 -12.32
C VAL A 61 -1.47 5.25 -11.49
N ALA A 62 -1.63 4.48 -10.41
CA ALA A 62 -2.79 4.60 -9.54
C ALA A 62 -2.61 5.72 -8.50
N ILE A 63 -3.72 6.21 -7.95
CA ILE A 63 -3.76 7.18 -6.86
C ILE A 63 -4.30 6.51 -5.59
N LEU A 64 -3.52 6.57 -4.52
CA LEU A 64 -3.91 6.11 -3.19
C LEU A 64 -4.10 7.31 -2.27
N ALA A 65 -5.33 7.53 -1.79
CA ALA A 65 -5.64 8.50 -0.75
C ALA A 65 -5.45 7.87 0.63
N ASP A 66 -4.59 8.42 1.47
CA ASP A 66 -4.35 7.91 2.84
C ASP A 66 -5.00 8.84 3.86
N LEU A 67 -6.08 8.36 4.49
CA LEU A 67 -6.84 9.11 5.49
C LEU A 67 -6.05 9.27 6.77
N GLN A 68 -6.30 10.34 7.52
CA GLN A 68 -5.51 10.64 8.71
C GLN A 68 -5.77 9.66 9.86
N GLY A 69 -7.04 9.30 10.08
CA GLY A 69 -7.46 8.54 11.25
C GLY A 69 -7.36 9.32 12.57
N PRO A 70 -7.64 8.66 13.70
CA PRO A 70 -7.59 9.27 15.03
C PRO A 70 -6.14 9.53 15.46
N LYS A 71 -5.68 10.78 15.34
CA LYS A 71 -4.39 11.16 15.91
C LYS A 71 -4.50 11.49 17.39
N ILE A 72 -4.09 10.56 18.23
CA ILE A 72 -3.99 10.77 19.67
C ILE A 72 -2.68 11.51 19.94
N ARG A 73 -2.78 12.73 20.46
CA ARG A 73 -1.65 13.65 20.63
C ARG A 73 -1.73 14.38 21.96
N ILE A 74 -0.56 14.74 22.48
CA ILE A 74 -0.46 15.79 23.49
C ILE A 74 -0.79 17.15 22.86
N ALA A 75 -1.25 18.09 23.67
CA ALA A 75 -1.50 19.46 23.24
C ALA A 75 -0.18 20.25 23.08
N ARG A 76 -0.15 21.49 23.54
CA ARG A 76 1.02 22.38 23.40
C ARG A 76 1.59 22.80 24.75
N PHE A 77 2.89 23.04 24.74
CA PHE A 77 3.65 23.64 25.82
C PHE A 77 3.74 25.15 25.65
N GLN A 78 3.88 25.86 26.77
CA GLN A 78 4.12 27.30 26.80
C GLN A 78 5.41 27.66 26.04
N ASP A 79 6.49 26.90 26.26
CA ASP A 79 7.80 27.11 25.63
C ASP A 79 8.07 26.18 24.42
N GLN A 80 7.00 25.77 23.70
CA GLN A 80 7.01 24.87 22.52
C GLN A 80 7.52 23.43 22.73
N SER A 81 8.37 23.21 23.73
CA SER A 81 8.90 21.91 24.10
C SER A 81 9.46 21.91 25.52
N VAL A 82 9.53 20.72 26.11
CA VAL A 82 10.12 20.47 27.42
C VAL A 82 11.15 19.36 27.34
N LEU A 83 12.05 19.28 28.31
CA LEU A 83 13.02 18.19 28.45
C LEU A 83 12.62 17.32 29.64
N LEU A 84 12.13 16.11 29.36
CA LEU A 84 11.75 15.16 30.40
C LEU A 84 12.96 14.34 30.84
N THR A 85 13.14 14.20 32.15
CA THR A 85 14.23 13.42 32.76
C THR A 85 13.68 12.10 33.27
N ALA A 86 14.40 10.99 33.06
CA ALA A 86 14.00 9.69 33.56
C ALA A 86 13.82 9.70 35.10
N GLY A 87 12.77 9.03 35.58
CA GLY A 87 12.34 9.00 36.98
C GLY A 87 11.49 10.20 37.41
N ALA A 88 11.37 11.25 36.60
CA ALA A 88 10.50 12.38 36.93
C ALA A 88 9.03 12.00 36.80
N SER A 89 8.16 12.66 37.57
CA SER A 89 6.71 12.54 37.37
C SER A 89 6.25 13.51 36.29
N PHE A 90 5.32 13.06 35.44
CA PHE A 90 4.72 13.87 34.39
C PHE A 90 3.24 13.53 34.25
N ILE A 91 2.38 14.53 34.06
CA ILE A 91 0.92 14.35 34.04
C ILE A 91 0.37 14.64 32.64
N LEU A 92 -0.45 13.73 32.13
CA LEU A 92 -1.29 13.98 30.95
C LEU A 92 -2.71 14.31 31.42
N ASP A 93 -3.18 15.53 31.19
CA ASP A 93 -4.47 15.99 31.72
C ASP A 93 -5.45 16.35 30.60
N ALA A 94 -6.59 15.66 30.56
CA ALA A 94 -7.64 15.90 29.57
C ALA A 94 -8.40 17.24 29.75
N GLU A 95 -8.26 17.89 30.91
CA GLU A 95 -8.89 19.18 31.23
C GLU A 95 -7.92 20.37 31.20
N LEU A 96 -6.61 20.14 31.08
CA LEU A 96 -5.63 21.21 30.95
C LEU A 96 -5.82 21.96 29.62
N GLY A 97 -5.62 23.29 29.66
CA GLY A 97 -5.73 24.14 28.48
C GLY A 97 -4.77 23.71 27.36
N PRO A 98 -5.13 23.94 26.09
CA PRO A 98 -4.38 23.41 24.93
C PRO A 98 -2.98 24.00 24.77
N THR A 99 -2.63 25.06 25.51
CA THR A 99 -1.34 25.77 25.47
C THR A 99 -0.64 25.82 26.83
N ASP A 100 -1.23 25.19 27.84
CA ASP A 100 -0.83 25.39 29.23
C ASP A 100 0.15 24.31 29.71
N GLY A 101 0.70 23.51 28.79
CA GLY A 101 1.69 22.49 29.13
C GLY A 101 3.03 23.08 29.58
N ASP A 102 3.66 22.41 30.53
CA ASP A 102 4.95 22.74 31.14
C ASP A 102 5.77 21.47 31.42
N GLU A 103 6.88 21.58 32.17
CA GLU A 103 7.75 20.44 32.50
C GLU A 103 7.10 19.38 33.41
N THR A 104 5.93 19.67 34.00
CA THR A 104 5.22 18.78 34.93
C THR A 104 3.95 18.18 34.33
N GLN A 105 3.31 18.85 33.38
CA GLN A 105 2.04 18.40 32.81
C GLN A 105 1.79 18.90 31.38
N VAL A 106 0.92 18.19 30.63
CA VAL A 106 0.46 18.64 29.30
C VAL A 106 -0.97 18.19 29.02
N GLY A 107 -1.68 19.00 28.22
CA GLY A 107 -3.04 18.72 27.76
C GLY A 107 -3.11 17.59 26.73
N LEU A 108 -4.33 17.16 26.41
CA LEU A 108 -4.60 16.08 25.46
C LEU A 108 -5.62 16.48 24.38
N ASP A 109 -5.36 16.11 23.13
CA ASP A 109 -6.36 16.22 22.05
C ASP A 109 -7.43 15.11 22.17
N TYR A 110 -7.03 13.94 22.66
CA TYR A 110 -7.92 12.80 22.93
C TYR A 110 -8.30 12.76 24.41
N ARG A 111 -9.42 13.40 24.75
CA ARG A 111 -9.89 13.58 26.13
C ARG A 111 -10.28 12.28 26.84
N GLU A 112 -10.48 11.19 26.09
CA GLU A 112 -10.87 9.90 26.63
C GLU A 112 -9.67 9.04 27.07
N LEU A 113 -8.43 9.50 26.85
CA LEU A 113 -7.19 8.77 27.23
C LEU A 113 -7.19 8.28 28.69
N PRO A 114 -7.64 9.07 29.71
CA PRO A 114 -7.67 8.58 31.09
C PRO A 114 -8.54 7.33 31.28
N LYS A 115 -9.62 7.18 30.50
CA LYS A 115 -10.51 5.99 30.59
C LYS A 115 -9.88 4.74 29.97
N ASP A 116 -8.94 4.95 29.05
CA ASP A 116 -8.23 3.89 28.34
C ASP A 116 -6.93 3.47 29.06
N CYS A 117 -6.50 4.22 30.09
CA CYS A 117 -5.27 3.96 30.85
C CYS A 117 -5.54 3.28 32.19
N ARG A 118 -4.58 2.46 32.64
CA ARG A 118 -4.56 1.82 33.95
C ARG A 118 -3.13 1.85 34.52
N PRO A 119 -2.96 1.83 35.86
CA PRO A 119 -1.64 1.69 36.47
C PRO A 119 -0.86 0.52 35.88
N GLY A 120 0.39 0.78 35.48
CA GLY A 120 1.28 -0.18 34.83
C GLY A 120 1.32 -0.09 33.30
N ASP A 121 0.36 0.60 32.66
CA ASP A 121 0.39 0.82 31.22
C ASP A 121 1.60 1.66 30.80
N MET A 122 2.10 1.42 29.60
CA MET A 122 3.21 2.15 28.99
C MET A 122 2.69 3.02 27.85
N LEU A 123 2.91 4.33 27.95
CA LEU A 123 2.58 5.31 26.93
C LEU A 123 3.85 5.75 26.21
N LEU A 124 3.84 5.62 24.89
CA LEU A 124 4.94 5.97 24.01
C LEU A 124 4.62 7.28 23.31
N LEU A 125 5.51 8.26 23.42
CA LEU A 125 5.37 9.57 22.80
C LEU A 125 6.50 9.82 21.80
N ASP A 126 6.16 10.55 20.73
CA ASP A 126 7.10 10.85 19.62
C ASP A 126 7.77 9.57 19.10
N ASP A 127 6.96 8.61 18.66
CA ASP A 127 7.40 7.31 18.12
C ASP A 127 8.28 6.52 19.11
N GLY A 128 7.94 6.60 20.40
CA GLY A 128 8.64 5.88 21.47
C GLY A 128 9.93 6.52 21.96
N ARG A 129 10.29 7.73 21.47
CA ARG A 129 11.46 8.47 21.98
C ARG A 129 11.32 8.89 23.44
N VAL A 130 10.09 9.15 23.87
CA VAL A 130 9.75 9.37 25.27
C VAL A 130 8.79 8.26 25.70
N VAL A 131 9.07 7.66 26.85
CA VAL A 131 8.25 6.56 27.38
C VAL A 131 7.81 6.91 28.79
N LEU A 132 6.50 6.89 29.01
CA LEU A 132 5.86 7.18 30.29
C LEU A 132 5.18 5.90 30.81
N LYS A 133 5.40 5.58 32.09
CA LYS A 133 4.68 4.51 32.77
C LYS A 133 3.55 5.11 33.59
N VAL A 134 2.32 4.66 33.37
CA VAL A 134 1.17 5.09 34.16
C VAL A 134 1.33 4.57 35.59
N VAL A 135 1.36 5.48 36.55
CA VAL A 135 1.42 5.19 37.99
C VAL A 135 0.02 5.16 38.57
N ASP A 136 -0.82 6.13 38.19
CA ASP A 136 -2.19 6.26 38.67
C ASP A 136 -3.06 7.03 37.67
N VAL A 137 -4.38 6.89 37.76
CA VAL A 137 -5.34 7.67 36.97
C VAL A 137 -6.36 8.30 37.92
N LYS A 138 -6.41 9.64 37.94
CA LYS A 138 -7.32 10.40 38.81
C LYS A 138 -8.14 11.37 37.97
N ASN A 139 -9.45 11.13 37.86
CA ASN A 139 -10.35 11.97 37.07
C ASN A 139 -9.84 12.11 35.61
N SER A 140 -9.48 13.34 35.20
CA SER A 140 -8.93 13.67 33.88
C SER A 140 -7.43 13.44 33.74
N GLN A 141 -6.73 13.11 34.84
CA GLN A 141 -5.28 13.08 34.92
C GLN A 141 -4.73 11.65 34.86
N VAL A 142 -3.83 11.40 33.91
CA VAL A 142 -2.97 10.23 33.86
C VAL A 142 -1.64 10.60 34.48
N ILE A 143 -1.38 10.13 35.69
CA ILE A 143 -0.15 10.40 36.43
C ILE A 143 0.88 9.37 36.01
N THR A 144 2.03 9.83 35.53
CA THR A 144 3.06 8.96 34.98
C THR A 144 4.42 9.18 35.62
N GLU A 145 5.29 8.18 35.46
CA GLU A 145 6.73 8.24 35.69
C GLU A 145 7.44 8.14 34.34
N VAL A 146 8.41 9.03 34.10
CA VAL A 146 9.20 9.03 32.86
C VAL A 146 10.19 7.86 32.91
N MET A 147 9.99 6.85 32.06
CA MET A 147 10.91 5.72 31.95
C MET A 147 12.09 6.05 31.02
N THR A 148 11.78 6.67 29.88
CA THR A 148 12.76 7.17 28.92
C THR A 148 12.50 8.64 28.70
N GLY A 149 13.45 9.48 29.14
CA GLY A 149 13.39 10.93 28.98
C GLY A 149 13.83 11.40 27.60
N GLY A 150 13.64 12.68 27.32
CA GLY A 150 13.96 13.28 26.03
C GLY A 150 13.25 14.60 25.82
N LYS A 151 13.56 15.25 24.69
CA LYS A 151 12.85 16.46 24.28
C LYS A 151 11.46 16.09 23.78
N LEU A 152 10.42 16.64 24.40
CA LEU A 152 9.03 16.48 23.99
C LEU A 152 8.49 17.83 23.51
N SER A 153 8.02 17.90 22.26
CA SER A 153 7.50 19.13 21.67
C SER A 153 5.98 19.08 21.44
N ASN A 154 5.40 20.19 21.01
CA ASN A 154 3.96 20.29 20.72
C ASN A 154 3.41 19.19 19.78
N ASN A 155 2.17 18.76 20.03
CA ASN A 155 1.38 17.89 19.14
C ASN A 155 2.02 16.55 18.79
N LYS A 156 2.88 16.01 19.67
CA LYS A 156 3.49 14.69 19.50
C LYS A 156 2.46 13.59 19.74
N GLY A 157 2.57 12.53 18.95
CA GLY A 157 1.69 11.36 19.02
C GLY A 157 1.83 10.64 20.36
N ILE A 158 0.76 9.99 20.79
CA ILE A 158 0.71 9.09 21.95
C ILE A 158 0.20 7.75 21.45
N ASN A 159 0.95 6.69 21.75
CA ASN A 159 0.54 5.31 21.56
C ASN A 159 0.56 4.60 22.91
N LYS A 160 -0.23 3.54 23.04
CA LYS A 160 -0.24 2.69 24.23
C LYS A 160 0.35 1.33 23.88
N GLN A 161 1.36 0.90 24.62
CA GLN A 161 1.99 -0.39 24.39
C GLN A 161 0.96 -1.52 24.58
N GLY A 162 0.87 -2.42 23.60
CA GLY A 162 -0.13 -3.50 23.58
C GLY A 162 -1.53 -3.05 23.12
N GLY A 163 -1.69 -1.81 22.66
CA GLY A 163 -2.97 -1.26 22.20
C GLY A 163 -3.89 -0.88 23.37
N GLY A 164 -5.20 -0.84 23.10
CA GLY A 164 -6.26 -0.60 24.07
C GLY A 164 -6.86 0.81 24.05
N LEU A 165 -6.53 1.64 23.06
CA LEU A 165 -7.13 2.97 22.91
C LEU A 165 -8.48 2.87 22.19
N SER A 166 -9.54 3.41 22.79
CA SER A 166 -10.93 3.23 22.31
C SER A 166 -11.34 4.21 21.20
N ALA A 167 -10.41 5.02 20.70
CA ALA A 167 -10.65 5.99 19.64
C ALA A 167 -11.29 5.35 18.41
N SER A 168 -12.29 6.04 17.84
CA SER A 168 -12.95 5.61 16.60
C SER A 168 -11.97 5.67 15.43
N ALA A 169 -12.02 4.65 14.57
CA ALA A 169 -11.15 4.59 13.39
C ALA A 169 -11.41 5.72 12.37
N LEU A 170 -12.62 6.29 12.34
CA LEU A 170 -12.99 7.38 11.45
C LEU A 170 -13.31 8.66 12.21
N THR A 171 -12.61 9.73 11.88
CA THR A 171 -12.80 11.06 12.46
C THR A 171 -13.72 11.93 11.60
N ALA A 172 -14.20 13.05 12.16
CA ALA A 172 -14.92 14.06 11.37
C ALA A 172 -14.09 14.60 10.19
N LYS A 173 -12.77 14.70 10.36
CA LYS A 173 -11.86 15.08 9.28
C LYS A 173 -11.84 14.02 8.19
N ASP A 174 -11.75 12.74 8.54
CA ASP A 174 -11.73 11.66 7.56
C ASP A 174 -13.01 11.66 6.71
N TYR A 175 -14.17 11.89 7.32
CA TYR A 175 -15.43 12.03 6.57
C TYR A 175 -15.45 13.21 5.59
N ALA A 176 -14.78 14.32 5.92
CA ALA A 176 -14.64 15.48 5.01
C ALA A 176 -13.59 15.20 3.92
N ASP A 177 -12.49 14.54 4.27
CA ASP A 177 -11.47 14.12 3.31
C ASP A 177 -12.06 13.13 2.29
N MET A 178 -12.97 12.24 2.71
CA MET A 178 -13.65 11.29 1.82
C MET A 178 -14.44 11.97 0.68
N ASP A 179 -14.91 13.21 0.87
CA ASP A 179 -15.55 13.97 -0.20
C ASP A 179 -14.53 14.32 -1.29
N VAL A 180 -13.36 14.81 -0.89
CA VAL A 180 -12.24 15.11 -1.79
C VAL A 180 -11.74 13.84 -2.48
N VAL A 181 -11.65 12.72 -1.75
CA VAL A 181 -11.28 11.41 -2.30
C VAL A 181 -12.21 10.99 -3.43
N SER A 182 -13.51 11.25 -3.30
CA SER A 182 -14.49 10.96 -4.34
C SER A 182 -14.31 11.87 -5.56
N GLU A 183 -14.11 13.17 -5.33
CA GLU A 183 -13.91 14.16 -6.39
C GLU A 183 -12.66 13.91 -7.23
N ILE A 184 -11.55 13.48 -6.61
CA ILE A 184 -10.33 13.12 -7.33
C ILE A 184 -10.39 11.71 -7.92
N GLU A 185 -11.50 11.00 -7.70
CA GLU A 185 -11.74 9.61 -8.10
C GLU A 185 -10.55 8.70 -7.73
N ALA A 186 -10.09 8.76 -6.47
CA ALA A 186 -8.95 7.96 -6.03
C ALA A 186 -9.19 6.47 -6.31
N ASP A 187 -8.13 5.76 -6.74
CA ASP A 187 -8.22 4.33 -7.05
C ASP A 187 -8.23 3.48 -5.77
N PHE A 188 -7.49 3.94 -4.76
CA PHE A 188 -7.41 3.32 -3.45
C PHE A 188 -7.64 4.32 -2.32
N VAL A 189 -8.21 3.86 -1.20
CA VAL A 189 -8.28 4.61 0.05
C VAL A 189 -7.70 3.79 1.18
N ALA A 190 -6.65 4.29 1.83
CA ALA A 190 -6.10 3.69 3.02
C ALA A 190 -6.81 4.20 4.27
N ILE A 191 -7.32 3.26 5.06
CA ILE A 191 -8.02 3.51 6.33
C ILE A 191 -7.02 3.33 7.45
N SER A 192 -6.83 4.39 8.24
CA SER A 192 -5.93 4.44 9.38
C SER A 192 -6.61 3.92 10.66
N PHE A 193 -5.83 3.22 11.46
CA PHE A 193 -6.15 2.63 12.76
C PHE A 193 -7.39 1.72 12.79
N PRO A 194 -7.72 0.93 11.74
CA PRO A 194 -8.81 -0.03 11.82
C PRO A 194 -8.46 -1.10 12.86
N ARG A 195 -9.42 -1.41 13.75
CA ARG A 195 -9.26 -2.46 14.76
C ARG A 195 -9.73 -3.80 14.25
N ASP A 196 -10.78 -3.79 13.42
CA ASP A 196 -11.47 -4.97 12.95
C ASP A 196 -12.13 -4.75 11.58
N ALA A 197 -12.83 -5.79 11.10
CA ALA A 197 -13.55 -5.76 9.84
C ALA A 197 -14.67 -4.71 9.79
N GLU A 198 -15.29 -4.38 10.94
CA GLU A 198 -16.43 -3.45 10.98
C GLU A 198 -15.98 -2.02 10.70
N ASP A 199 -14.82 -1.61 11.22
CA ASP A 199 -14.21 -0.31 10.88
C ASP A 199 -14.01 -0.18 9.34
N MET A 200 -13.62 -1.26 8.67
CA MET A 200 -13.48 -1.28 7.19
C MET A 200 -14.83 -1.26 6.46
N HIS A 201 -15.84 -1.96 6.97
CA HIS A 201 -17.19 -1.93 6.40
C HIS A 201 -17.84 -0.56 6.53
N LEU A 202 -17.67 0.11 7.67
CA LEU A 202 -18.12 1.46 7.92
C LEU A 202 -17.47 2.45 6.93
N ALA A 203 -16.15 2.38 6.77
CA ALA A 203 -15.43 3.22 5.81
C ALA A 203 -15.91 3.00 4.37
N ARG A 204 -16.15 1.74 3.99
CA ARG A 204 -16.68 1.37 2.67
C ARG A 204 -18.08 1.96 2.42
N ALA A 205 -18.96 1.87 3.41
CA ALA A 205 -20.31 2.44 3.31
C ALA A 205 -20.27 3.97 3.22
N ALA A 206 -19.39 4.61 3.98
CA ALA A 206 -19.20 6.05 3.96
C ALA A 206 -18.69 6.57 2.61
N LEU A 207 -17.73 5.90 1.99
CA LEU A 207 -17.20 6.23 0.67
C LEU A 207 -18.23 5.99 -0.44
N ARG A 208 -18.97 4.87 -0.38
CA ARG A 208 -20.03 4.56 -1.36
C ARG A 208 -21.15 5.60 -1.37
N THR A 209 -21.57 6.06 -0.19
CA THR A 209 -22.57 7.14 -0.05
C THR A 209 -22.11 8.43 -0.73
N ARG A 210 -20.79 8.65 -0.82
CA ARG A 210 -20.16 9.79 -1.50
C ARG A 210 -19.88 9.55 -2.98
N GLY A 211 -20.32 8.42 -3.53
CA GLY A 211 -20.08 8.06 -4.93
C GLY A 211 -18.68 7.48 -5.22
N SER A 212 -17.82 7.33 -4.20
CA SER A 212 -16.51 6.73 -4.39
C SER A 212 -16.64 5.22 -4.57
N THR A 213 -15.87 4.71 -5.53
CA THR A 213 -15.78 3.27 -5.78
C THR A 213 -14.38 2.73 -5.50
N ALA A 214 -13.52 3.52 -4.85
CA ALA A 214 -12.15 3.15 -4.54
C ALA A 214 -12.05 1.82 -3.78
N ASP A 215 -10.96 1.09 -4.05
CA ASP A 215 -10.61 -0.12 -3.31
C ASP A 215 -10.00 0.26 -1.95
N LEU A 216 -10.34 -0.48 -0.89
CA LEU A 216 -9.90 -0.14 0.46
C LEU A 216 -8.59 -0.83 0.84
N VAL A 217 -7.69 -0.06 1.46
CA VAL A 217 -6.44 -0.55 2.06
C VAL A 217 -6.55 -0.47 3.57
N ALA A 218 -6.55 -1.60 4.28
CA ALA A 218 -6.43 -1.57 5.74
C ALA A 218 -4.98 -1.32 6.16
N LYS A 219 -4.73 -0.26 6.92
CA LYS A 219 -3.43 -0.04 7.55
C LYS A 219 -3.35 -0.86 8.83
N ILE A 220 -2.54 -1.91 8.81
CA ILE A 220 -2.33 -2.78 9.96
C ILE A 220 -1.31 -2.09 10.87
N GLU A 221 -1.81 -1.25 11.78
CA GLU A 221 -1.02 -0.41 12.67
C GLU A 221 -1.33 -0.56 14.16
N ARG A 222 -2.31 -1.40 14.48
CA ARG A 222 -2.77 -1.63 15.84
C ARG A 222 -2.39 -3.01 16.36
N ALA A 223 -2.04 -3.10 17.64
CA ALA A 223 -1.80 -4.37 18.31
C ALA A 223 -3.03 -5.30 18.26
N GLU A 224 -4.24 -4.73 18.35
CA GLU A 224 -5.49 -5.47 18.26
C GLU A 224 -5.66 -6.15 16.90
N ALA A 225 -5.26 -5.49 15.82
CA ALA A 225 -5.38 -6.01 14.45
C ALA A 225 -4.51 -7.26 14.22
N VAL A 226 -3.48 -7.48 15.06
CA VAL A 226 -2.56 -8.61 14.98
C VAL A 226 -2.60 -9.54 16.20
N ALA A 227 -3.58 -9.34 17.09
CA ALA A 227 -3.72 -10.11 18.32
C ALA A 227 -3.99 -11.61 18.08
N SER A 228 -4.68 -11.95 16.99
CA SER A 228 -4.91 -13.33 16.56
C SER A 228 -5.00 -13.46 15.04
N ASP A 229 -4.84 -14.67 14.53
CA ASP A 229 -5.01 -14.97 13.10
C ASP A 229 -6.43 -14.66 12.64
N SER A 230 -7.45 -14.95 13.47
CA SER A 230 -8.85 -14.71 13.13
C SER A 230 -9.19 -13.22 12.96
N VAL A 231 -8.66 -12.35 13.82
CA VAL A 231 -8.87 -10.90 13.72
C VAL A 231 -8.16 -10.35 12.49
N LEU A 232 -6.90 -10.75 12.30
CA LEU A 232 -6.11 -10.34 11.13
C LEU A 232 -6.79 -10.78 9.82
N ASP A 233 -7.25 -12.02 9.75
CA ASP A 233 -7.92 -12.57 8.57
C ASP A 233 -9.25 -11.88 8.27
N ALA A 234 -10.05 -11.58 9.30
CA ALA A 234 -11.30 -10.85 9.14
C ALA A 234 -11.04 -9.45 8.58
N LEU A 235 -10.04 -8.75 9.13
CA LEU A 235 -9.65 -7.42 8.66
C LEU A 235 -9.11 -7.44 7.22
N ILE A 236 -8.24 -8.40 6.88
CA ILE A 236 -7.75 -8.62 5.51
C ILE A 236 -8.93 -8.88 4.56
N SER A 237 -9.86 -9.74 4.96
CA SER A 237 -11.00 -10.15 4.11
C SER A 237 -11.97 -8.99 3.83
N ALA A 238 -12.16 -8.09 4.80
CA ALA A 238 -12.98 -6.88 4.67
C ALA A 238 -12.34 -5.78 3.79
N SER A 239 -11.05 -5.93 3.49
CA SER A 239 -10.23 -5.00 2.70
C SER A 239 -10.05 -5.49 1.26
N ASP A 240 -9.64 -4.60 0.36
CA ASP A 240 -9.24 -4.96 -1.01
C ASP A 240 -7.71 -5.10 -1.15
N ALA A 241 -6.96 -4.43 -0.28
CA ALA A 241 -5.52 -4.60 -0.05
C ALA A 241 -5.20 -4.30 1.42
N VAL A 242 -3.96 -4.57 1.85
CA VAL A 242 -3.48 -4.24 3.19
C VAL A 242 -2.15 -3.52 3.17
N MET A 243 -1.85 -2.74 4.19
CA MET A 243 -0.59 -2.04 4.38
C MET A 243 0.01 -2.43 5.73
N VAL A 244 1.24 -2.94 5.72
CA VAL A 244 2.03 -3.13 6.93
C VAL A 244 2.63 -1.78 7.31
N ALA A 245 1.94 -1.04 8.19
CA ALA A 245 2.33 0.28 8.66
C ALA A 245 3.27 0.15 9.86
N ARG A 246 4.56 -0.02 9.55
CA ARG A 246 5.60 -0.45 10.49
C ARG A 246 5.89 0.54 11.61
N GLY A 247 5.82 1.85 11.35
CA GLY A 247 6.02 2.89 12.36
C GLY A 247 5.08 2.73 13.54
N ASP A 248 3.78 2.98 13.33
CA ASP A 248 2.77 2.88 14.39
C ASP A 248 2.66 1.44 14.96
N LEU A 249 2.71 0.41 14.12
CA LEU A 249 2.63 -0.97 14.59
C LEU A 249 3.81 -1.32 15.52
N GLY A 250 5.03 -0.97 15.12
CA GLY A 250 6.26 -1.24 15.88
C GLY A 250 6.23 -0.58 17.26
N VAL A 251 5.68 0.64 17.35
CA VAL A 251 5.47 1.32 18.62
C VAL A 251 4.50 0.55 19.53
N GLU A 252 3.42 -0.02 19.00
CA GLU A 252 2.43 -0.73 19.83
C GLU A 252 2.88 -2.16 20.23
N ILE A 253 3.53 -2.90 19.34
CA ILE A 253 3.88 -4.32 19.60
C ILE A 253 5.35 -4.54 19.97
N GLY A 254 6.22 -3.56 19.77
CA GLY A 254 7.67 -3.65 19.88
C GLY A 254 8.37 -3.95 18.55
N ASP A 255 9.44 -3.20 18.25
CA ASP A 255 10.24 -3.35 17.03
C ASP A 255 10.87 -4.75 16.88
N ASP A 256 11.21 -5.38 18.01
CA ASP A 256 11.78 -6.73 18.06
C ASP A 256 10.80 -7.80 17.54
N ARG A 257 9.49 -7.56 17.71
CA ARG A 257 8.42 -8.48 17.25
C ARG A 257 7.93 -8.15 15.85
N LEU A 258 8.16 -6.93 15.38
CA LEU A 258 7.63 -6.40 14.13
C LEU A 258 8.01 -7.25 12.91
N ILE A 259 9.24 -7.76 12.86
CA ILE A 259 9.71 -8.60 11.73
C ILE A 259 8.88 -9.87 11.54
N GLY A 260 8.49 -10.53 12.64
CA GLY A 260 7.64 -11.72 12.59
C GLY A 260 6.21 -11.38 12.15
N VAL A 261 5.69 -10.26 12.64
CA VAL A 261 4.34 -9.80 12.31
C VAL A 261 4.22 -9.33 10.86
N GLN A 262 5.21 -8.62 10.32
CA GLN A 262 5.28 -8.27 8.89
C GLN A 262 5.15 -9.50 7.99
N LYS A 263 6.00 -10.51 8.22
CA LYS A 263 6.01 -11.76 7.44
C LYS A 263 4.66 -12.46 7.52
N LYS A 264 4.04 -12.48 8.70
CA LYS A 264 2.70 -13.04 8.92
C LYS A 264 1.64 -12.28 8.13
N ILE A 265 1.59 -10.95 8.21
CA ILE A 265 0.61 -10.13 7.47
C ILE A 265 0.75 -10.37 5.96
N ILE A 266 1.97 -10.33 5.43
CA ILE A 266 2.23 -10.56 4.00
C ILE A 266 1.75 -11.96 3.58
N THR A 267 2.09 -12.99 4.36
CA THR A 267 1.70 -14.38 4.08
C THR A 267 0.18 -14.55 4.09
N ARG A 268 -0.51 -14.01 5.12
CA ARG A 268 -1.97 -14.09 5.25
C ARG A 268 -2.68 -13.31 4.15
N ALA A 269 -2.22 -12.10 3.81
CA ALA A 269 -2.77 -11.30 2.73
C ALA A 269 -2.69 -12.04 1.38
N ARG A 270 -1.56 -12.67 1.08
CA ARG A 270 -1.40 -13.50 -0.12
C ARG A 270 -2.27 -14.76 -0.09
N ALA A 271 -2.46 -15.37 1.07
CA ALA A 271 -3.34 -16.53 1.23
C ALA A 271 -4.81 -16.20 0.98
N LEU A 272 -5.23 -14.97 1.30
CA LEU A 272 -6.59 -14.45 1.15
C LEU A 272 -6.79 -13.61 -0.13
N ASP A 273 -5.87 -13.72 -1.10
CA ASP A 273 -5.89 -12.99 -2.36
C ASP A 273 -6.08 -11.48 -2.18
N ARG A 274 -5.27 -10.87 -1.31
CA ARG A 274 -5.17 -9.42 -1.11
C ARG A 274 -3.75 -8.94 -1.43
N PRO A 275 -3.60 -7.86 -2.21
CA PRO A 275 -2.32 -7.18 -2.35
C PRO A 275 -1.85 -6.61 -1.01
N VAL A 276 -0.54 -6.59 -0.80
CA VAL A 276 0.06 -6.08 0.45
C VAL A 276 1.18 -5.08 0.17
N ILE A 277 1.12 -3.95 0.87
CA ILE A 277 2.12 -2.87 0.82
C ILE A 277 2.96 -2.95 2.09
N THR A 278 4.28 -3.00 1.96
CA THR A 278 5.19 -2.79 3.10
C THR A 278 5.56 -1.31 3.16
N ALA A 279 5.29 -0.67 4.29
CA ALA A 279 5.31 0.79 4.39
C ALA A 279 6.17 1.32 5.54
N THR A 280 6.53 2.60 5.41
CA THR A 280 7.28 3.46 6.37
C THR A 280 8.76 3.09 6.52
N GLN A 281 9.64 4.10 6.55
CA GLN A 281 11.08 3.99 6.84
C GLN A 281 11.82 2.95 5.99
N MET A 282 11.46 2.80 4.71
CA MET A 282 12.12 1.84 3.82
C MET A 282 13.51 2.35 3.38
N MET A 283 13.65 3.67 3.18
CA MET A 283 14.90 4.34 2.80
C MET A 283 15.03 5.72 3.48
N GLU A 284 14.69 5.81 4.77
CA GLU A 284 14.60 7.06 5.55
C GLU A 284 15.84 7.97 5.42
N SER A 285 17.04 7.40 5.39
CA SER A 285 18.29 8.14 5.25
C SER A 285 18.32 8.97 3.96
N MET A 286 17.61 8.53 2.91
CA MET A 286 17.56 9.20 1.62
C MET A 286 16.72 10.50 1.61
N ILE A 287 16.09 10.85 2.73
CA ILE A 287 15.55 12.20 2.93
C ILE A 287 16.66 13.24 2.77
N SER A 288 17.86 12.95 3.30
CA SER A 288 19.01 13.88 3.29
C SER A 288 20.29 13.30 2.66
N SER A 289 20.29 12.02 2.31
CA SER A 289 21.39 11.32 1.65
C SER A 289 21.04 10.96 0.21
N SER A 290 21.99 11.07 -0.71
CA SER A 290 21.80 10.64 -2.10
C SER A 290 21.89 9.12 -2.28
N MET A 291 22.22 8.37 -1.22
CA MET A 291 22.39 6.92 -1.23
C MET A 291 21.78 6.28 0.01
N PRO A 292 21.13 5.10 -0.11
CA PRO A 292 20.61 4.38 1.05
C PRO A 292 21.74 3.70 1.81
N THR A 293 21.50 3.44 3.08
CA THR A 293 22.34 2.57 3.90
C THR A 293 22.19 1.11 3.49
N ARG A 294 23.16 0.26 3.88
CA ARG A 294 23.06 -1.19 3.66
C ARG A 294 21.88 -1.82 4.42
N ALA A 295 21.55 -1.28 5.59
CA ALA A 295 20.42 -1.76 6.39
C ALA A 295 19.09 -1.56 5.66
N GLU A 296 18.88 -0.37 5.08
CA GLU A 296 17.68 -0.05 4.28
C GLU A 296 17.59 -0.90 3.01
N VAL A 297 18.72 -1.12 2.33
CA VAL A 297 18.77 -2.03 1.18
C VAL A 297 18.35 -3.45 1.58
N PHE A 298 18.84 -3.97 2.71
CA PHE A 298 18.43 -5.28 3.21
C PHE A 298 16.98 -5.30 3.68
N ASP A 299 16.47 -4.23 4.26
CA ASP A 299 15.08 -4.13 4.67
C ASP A 299 14.12 -4.23 3.47
N VAL A 300 14.35 -3.42 2.43
CA VAL A 300 13.60 -3.48 1.17
C VAL A 300 13.72 -4.85 0.52
N ALA A 301 14.94 -5.41 0.42
CA ALA A 301 15.15 -6.72 -0.17
C ALA A 301 14.38 -7.81 0.59
N ASN A 302 14.39 -7.81 1.93
CA ASN A 302 13.65 -8.79 2.72
C ASN A 302 12.13 -8.65 2.52
N ALA A 303 11.58 -7.44 2.43
CA ALA A 303 10.16 -7.27 2.11
C ALA A 303 9.79 -7.86 0.74
N VAL A 304 10.67 -7.75 -0.25
CA VAL A 304 10.51 -8.39 -1.57
C VAL A 304 10.52 -9.92 -1.46
N LEU A 305 11.46 -10.47 -0.67
CA LEU A 305 11.57 -11.92 -0.41
C LEU A 305 10.42 -12.47 0.42
N ASP A 306 9.81 -11.65 1.29
CA ASP A 306 8.61 -12.00 2.05
C ASP A 306 7.38 -12.18 1.16
N GLY A 307 7.43 -11.63 -0.05
CA GLY A 307 6.33 -11.70 -1.01
C GLY A 307 5.49 -10.44 -1.09
N THR A 308 5.98 -9.28 -0.62
CA THR A 308 5.21 -8.04 -0.71
C THR A 308 4.83 -7.69 -2.15
N ASP A 309 3.66 -7.09 -2.35
CA ASP A 309 3.25 -6.57 -3.66
C ASP A 309 3.97 -5.27 -3.96
N ALA A 310 4.06 -4.40 -2.96
CA ALA A 310 4.62 -3.08 -3.12
C ALA A 310 5.42 -2.65 -1.89
N VAL A 311 6.41 -1.80 -2.13
CA VAL A 311 7.16 -1.07 -1.11
C VAL A 311 6.83 0.41 -1.19
N MET A 312 6.72 1.10 -0.06
CA MET A 312 6.26 2.49 0.00
C MET A 312 7.31 3.46 0.52
N LEU A 313 7.46 4.57 -0.20
CA LEU A 313 8.23 5.75 0.19
C LEU A 313 7.28 6.82 0.77
N SER A 314 7.66 7.38 1.91
CA SER A 314 6.93 8.41 2.66
C SER A 314 7.62 9.76 2.52
N ALA A 315 8.39 10.17 3.53
CA ALA A 315 9.05 11.48 3.55
C ALA A 315 10.14 11.59 2.48
N GLU A 316 10.75 10.46 2.08
CA GLU A 316 11.81 10.39 1.09
C GLU A 316 11.39 11.02 -0.25
N THR A 317 10.13 10.81 -0.66
CA THR A 317 9.58 11.35 -1.92
C THR A 317 8.72 12.60 -1.73
N ALA A 318 8.09 12.75 -0.56
CA ALA A 318 7.22 13.88 -0.28
C ALA A 318 7.99 15.15 0.12
N ALA A 319 9.08 15.02 0.87
CA ALA A 319 9.81 16.14 1.46
C ALA A 319 11.34 16.04 1.38
N GLY A 320 11.88 14.90 0.93
CA GLY A 320 13.31 14.67 0.84
C GLY A 320 14.02 15.42 -0.28
N ASP A 321 15.34 15.53 -0.15
CA ASP A 321 16.21 16.20 -1.11
C ASP A 321 16.35 15.40 -2.41
N TYR A 322 16.30 14.06 -2.33
CA TYR A 322 16.62 13.10 -3.40
C TYR A 322 15.44 12.16 -3.78
N PRO A 323 14.25 12.70 -4.12
CA PRO A 323 13.05 11.88 -4.30
C PRO A 323 13.15 10.93 -5.51
N VAL A 324 13.77 11.37 -6.61
CA VAL A 324 13.89 10.55 -7.83
C VAL A 324 14.94 9.46 -7.64
N GLU A 325 16.08 9.82 -7.06
CA GLU A 325 17.18 8.91 -6.75
C GLU A 325 16.72 7.81 -5.77
N THR A 326 15.85 8.16 -4.82
CA THR A 326 15.26 7.18 -3.90
C THR A 326 14.39 6.16 -4.65
N VAL A 327 13.55 6.59 -5.59
CA VAL A 327 12.75 5.66 -6.41
C VAL A 327 13.65 4.73 -7.24
N LEU A 328 14.72 5.28 -7.84
CA LEU A 328 15.68 4.49 -8.61
C LEU A 328 16.43 3.47 -7.74
N ALA A 329 16.84 3.86 -6.53
CA ALA A 329 17.48 2.97 -5.57
C ALA A 329 16.52 1.86 -5.12
N MET A 330 15.27 2.21 -4.80
CA MET A 330 14.20 1.28 -4.44
C MET A 330 13.96 0.25 -5.55
N ALA A 331 13.84 0.72 -6.79
CA ALA A 331 13.64 -0.13 -7.97
C ALA A 331 14.81 -1.10 -8.17
N LYS A 332 16.05 -0.59 -8.11
CA LYS A 332 17.26 -1.40 -8.26
C LYS A 332 17.38 -2.47 -7.18
N THR A 333 17.07 -2.14 -5.93
CA THR A 333 17.06 -3.10 -4.82
C THR A 333 16.01 -4.19 -5.03
N ALA A 334 14.81 -3.82 -5.44
CA ALA A 334 13.75 -4.78 -5.73
C ALA A 334 14.14 -5.74 -6.86
N GLU A 335 14.68 -5.21 -7.98
CA GLU A 335 15.15 -6.03 -9.10
C GLU A 335 16.29 -6.97 -8.71
N GLY A 336 17.20 -6.54 -7.83
CA GLY A 336 18.26 -7.40 -7.31
C GLY A 336 17.71 -8.53 -6.44
N ALA A 337 16.76 -8.23 -5.54
CA ALA A 337 16.14 -9.23 -4.67
C ALA A 337 15.30 -10.25 -5.45
N GLU A 338 14.62 -9.81 -6.51
CA GLU A 338 13.81 -10.66 -7.40
C GLU A 338 14.60 -11.70 -8.19
N GLN A 339 15.92 -11.54 -8.32
CA GLN A 339 16.80 -12.49 -9.02
C GLN A 339 17.16 -13.72 -8.18
N THR A 340 16.86 -13.71 -6.88
CA THR A 340 17.16 -14.82 -5.98
C THR A 340 16.21 -16.01 -6.20
N ASP A 341 16.72 -17.23 -5.97
CA ASP A 341 15.90 -18.46 -6.06
C ASP A 341 14.70 -18.42 -5.12
N GLN A 342 14.87 -17.84 -3.91
CA GLN A 342 13.78 -17.66 -2.95
C GLN A 342 12.66 -16.80 -3.55
N ALA A 343 12.99 -15.67 -4.19
CA ALA A 343 12.00 -14.81 -4.82
C ALA A 343 11.28 -15.51 -5.99
N GLN A 344 11.99 -16.34 -6.76
CA GLN A 344 11.43 -17.09 -7.87
C GLN A 344 10.52 -18.25 -7.40
N ALA A 345 10.82 -18.84 -6.24
CA ALA A 345 10.02 -19.89 -5.63
C ALA A 345 8.74 -19.38 -4.95
N LEU A 346 8.57 -18.05 -4.78
CA LEU A 346 7.39 -17.47 -4.16
C LEU A 346 6.12 -17.82 -4.95
N GLY A 347 5.24 -18.63 -4.34
CA GLY A 347 3.93 -18.93 -4.91
C GLY A 347 3.81 -20.26 -5.65
N ALA A 348 4.83 -21.14 -5.59
CA ALA A 348 4.71 -22.53 -6.02
C ALA A 348 3.69 -23.29 -5.14
N ARG A 349 2.40 -23.07 -5.39
CA ARG A 349 1.29 -23.85 -4.83
C ARG A 349 1.18 -25.12 -5.66
N VAL A 350 1.55 -26.26 -5.09
CA VAL A 350 1.56 -27.54 -5.81
C VAL A 350 0.24 -28.31 -5.60
N GLU A 351 -0.54 -28.04 -4.55
CA GLU A 351 -1.76 -28.81 -4.26
C GLU A 351 -2.83 -27.93 -3.59
N ALA A 352 -3.86 -27.51 -4.33
CA ALA A 352 -5.08 -26.90 -3.76
C ALA A 352 -6.28 -27.21 -4.65
N GLN A 353 -7.47 -27.28 -4.02
CA GLN A 353 -8.76 -27.39 -4.71
C GLN A 353 -9.36 -25.98 -4.82
N TYR A 354 -9.97 -25.69 -5.97
CA TYR A 354 -10.54 -24.36 -6.27
C TYR A 354 -12.02 -24.50 -6.61
N ASP A 355 -12.86 -23.67 -5.99
CA ASP A 355 -14.30 -23.66 -6.24
C ASP A 355 -14.68 -22.86 -7.48
N ARG A 356 -13.81 -21.94 -7.90
CA ARG A 356 -14.06 -21.01 -9.00
C ARG A 356 -13.35 -21.43 -10.29
N ARG A 357 -14.10 -21.39 -11.40
CA ARG A 357 -13.57 -21.69 -12.73
C ARG A 357 -12.48 -20.70 -13.17
N ASP A 358 -12.69 -19.41 -12.98
CA ASP A 358 -11.77 -18.36 -13.40
C ASP A 358 -10.45 -18.41 -12.61
N GLU A 359 -10.51 -18.77 -11.33
CA GLU A 359 -9.35 -19.05 -10.50
C GLU A 359 -8.59 -20.30 -10.97
N ALA A 360 -9.29 -21.41 -11.24
CA ALA A 360 -8.67 -22.62 -11.77
C ALA A 360 -7.94 -22.39 -13.11
N ILE A 361 -8.52 -21.60 -14.02
CA ILE A 361 -7.85 -21.20 -15.28
C ILE A 361 -6.62 -20.34 -15.01
N ALA A 362 -6.71 -19.37 -14.10
CA ALA A 362 -5.58 -18.53 -13.72
C ALA A 362 -4.39 -19.36 -13.22
N LEU A 363 -4.65 -20.34 -12.36
CA LEU A 363 -3.61 -21.17 -11.75
C LEU A 363 -3.08 -22.26 -12.70
N GLY A 364 -3.93 -22.82 -13.55
CA GLY A 364 -3.51 -23.67 -14.66
C GLY A 364 -2.59 -22.91 -15.65
N ALA A 365 -2.89 -21.64 -15.90
CA ALA A 365 -2.03 -20.79 -16.72
C ALA A 365 -0.65 -20.58 -16.07
N MET A 366 -0.62 -20.32 -14.76
CA MET A 366 0.64 -20.18 -14.02
C MET A 366 1.49 -21.46 -14.05
N TYR A 367 0.85 -22.63 -13.93
CA TYR A 367 1.54 -23.90 -14.09
C TYR A 367 2.19 -24.01 -15.47
N ILE A 368 1.44 -23.79 -16.56
CA ILE A 368 1.97 -23.85 -17.92
C ILE A 368 3.10 -22.83 -18.10
N ALA A 369 2.92 -21.60 -17.63
CA ALA A 369 3.90 -20.53 -17.80
C ALA A 369 5.24 -20.81 -17.13
N ASN A 370 5.24 -21.53 -16.01
CA ASN A 370 6.47 -21.89 -15.30
C ASN A 370 7.16 -23.14 -15.85
N HIS A 371 6.50 -23.94 -16.70
CA HIS A 371 7.04 -25.20 -17.23
C HIS A 371 7.26 -25.21 -18.75
N LEU A 372 6.57 -24.35 -19.50
CA LEU A 372 6.69 -24.23 -20.94
C LEU A 372 7.91 -23.39 -21.32
N LYS A 373 8.87 -24.00 -22.01
CA LYS A 373 10.03 -23.29 -22.58
C LYS A 373 9.57 -22.36 -23.71
N ARG A 374 10.29 -21.24 -23.91
CA ARG A 374 10.03 -20.21 -24.94
C ARG A 374 8.79 -19.35 -24.73
N LEU A 375 8.14 -19.44 -23.57
CA LEU A 375 7.13 -18.46 -23.20
C LEU A 375 7.81 -17.13 -22.85
N ALA A 376 7.36 -16.03 -23.43
CA ALA A 376 7.92 -14.70 -23.18
C ALA A 376 7.03 -13.82 -22.29
N ALA A 377 5.71 -14.06 -22.28
CA ALA A 377 4.77 -13.33 -21.43
C ALA A 377 3.48 -14.13 -21.17
N ILE A 378 2.80 -13.79 -20.08
CA ILE A 378 1.39 -14.13 -19.83
C ILE A 378 0.56 -12.90 -20.17
N VAL A 379 -0.53 -13.09 -20.89
CA VAL A 379 -1.43 -12.05 -21.36
C VAL A 379 -2.83 -12.34 -20.85
N CYS A 380 -3.44 -11.40 -20.14
CA CYS A 380 -4.77 -11.60 -19.57
C CYS A 380 -5.71 -10.46 -19.95
N ILE A 381 -6.81 -10.77 -20.66
CA ILE A 381 -7.90 -9.81 -20.85
C ILE A 381 -8.84 -9.93 -19.65
N THR A 382 -9.08 -8.83 -18.94
CA THR A 382 -9.85 -8.86 -17.68
C THR A 382 -10.70 -7.61 -17.46
N GLU A 383 -11.89 -7.84 -16.92
CA GLU A 383 -12.84 -6.79 -16.57
C GLU A 383 -12.65 -6.26 -15.14
N SER A 384 -12.31 -7.14 -14.20
CA SER A 384 -12.22 -6.83 -12.77
C SER A 384 -10.79 -6.85 -12.23
N GLY A 385 -9.84 -7.44 -12.96
CA GLY A 385 -8.48 -7.68 -12.47
C GLY A 385 -8.33 -8.93 -11.60
N SER A 386 -9.38 -9.73 -11.39
CA SER A 386 -9.32 -10.91 -10.51
C SER A 386 -8.37 -11.99 -11.03
N THR A 387 -8.37 -12.26 -12.34
CA THR A 387 -7.46 -13.24 -12.95
C THR A 387 -5.97 -12.89 -12.74
N PRO A 388 -5.48 -11.69 -13.08
CA PRO A 388 -4.08 -11.34 -12.83
C PRO A 388 -3.76 -11.21 -11.33
N LEU A 389 -4.74 -10.91 -10.46
CA LEU A 389 -4.55 -10.97 -9.01
C LEU A 389 -4.16 -12.39 -8.57
N TRP A 390 -4.94 -13.40 -8.93
CA TRP A 390 -4.62 -14.80 -8.59
C TRP A 390 -3.30 -15.24 -9.20
N MET A 391 -3.06 -14.93 -10.48
CA MET A 391 -1.78 -15.22 -11.14
C MET A 391 -0.59 -14.63 -10.38
N SER A 392 -0.71 -13.38 -9.92
CA SER A 392 0.35 -12.71 -9.15
C SER A 392 0.67 -13.38 -7.81
N ARG A 393 -0.23 -14.20 -7.26
CA ARG A 393 0.01 -14.94 -6.01
C ARG A 393 0.92 -16.15 -6.22
N SER A 394 0.98 -16.69 -7.44
CA SER A 394 1.64 -17.97 -7.74
C SER A 394 3.08 -17.89 -8.23
N GLY A 395 3.61 -16.68 -8.44
CA GLY A 395 4.96 -16.49 -8.95
C GLY A 395 5.06 -16.84 -10.43
N ALA A 396 5.27 -15.83 -11.28
CA ALA A 396 5.53 -16.03 -12.70
C ALA A 396 7.03 -15.92 -12.97
N SER A 397 7.58 -16.79 -13.82
CA SER A 397 8.93 -16.65 -14.40
C SER A 397 9.00 -15.54 -15.45
N VAL A 398 7.87 -15.25 -16.12
CA VAL A 398 7.70 -14.23 -17.15
C VAL A 398 6.84 -13.04 -16.67
N PRO A 399 6.79 -11.92 -17.41
CA PRO A 399 5.87 -10.82 -17.12
C PRO A 399 4.40 -11.23 -17.29
N ILE A 400 3.52 -10.70 -16.43
CA ILE A 400 2.06 -10.77 -16.61
C ILE A 400 1.61 -9.42 -17.17
N VAL A 401 1.04 -9.39 -18.37
CA VAL A 401 0.44 -8.19 -18.97
C VAL A 401 -1.08 -8.33 -18.90
N ALA A 402 -1.73 -7.41 -18.20
CA ALA A 402 -3.16 -7.47 -17.96
C ALA A 402 -3.86 -6.32 -18.66
N LEU A 403 -4.81 -6.66 -19.53
CA LEU A 403 -5.50 -5.75 -20.42
C LEU A 403 -6.92 -5.50 -19.96
N SER A 404 -7.35 -4.25 -20.01
CA SER A 404 -8.71 -3.81 -19.69
C SER A 404 -9.04 -2.50 -20.38
N HIS A 405 -10.31 -2.29 -20.70
CA HIS A 405 -10.83 -1.00 -21.15
C HIS A 405 -11.22 -0.09 -19.96
N LYS A 406 -11.25 -0.63 -18.74
CA LYS A 406 -11.70 0.10 -17.54
C LYS A 406 -10.52 0.76 -16.83
N PRO A 407 -10.45 2.11 -16.76
CA PRO A 407 -9.36 2.81 -16.07
C PRO A 407 -9.16 2.34 -14.63
N ARG A 408 -10.27 2.15 -13.89
CA ARG A 408 -10.24 1.64 -12.52
C ARG A 408 -9.58 0.25 -12.41
N THR A 409 -9.88 -0.65 -13.33
CA THR A 409 -9.29 -1.99 -13.33
C THR A 409 -7.79 -1.93 -13.64
N LEU A 410 -7.38 -1.07 -14.57
CA LEU A 410 -5.96 -0.82 -14.87
C LEU A 410 -5.23 -0.28 -13.63
N ALA A 411 -5.79 0.73 -12.97
CA ALA A 411 -5.21 1.30 -11.76
C ALA A 411 -5.12 0.28 -10.61
N ARG A 412 -6.16 -0.55 -10.41
CA ARG A 412 -6.13 -1.63 -9.44
C ARG A 412 -4.96 -2.59 -9.68
N MET A 413 -4.75 -2.98 -10.93
CA MET A 413 -3.67 -3.90 -11.35
C MET A 413 -2.28 -3.25 -11.28
N ALA A 414 -2.18 -1.91 -11.24
CA ALA A 414 -0.92 -1.21 -11.01
C ALA A 414 -0.29 -1.57 -9.66
N LEU A 415 -1.09 -2.01 -8.67
CA LEU A 415 -0.60 -2.47 -7.37
C LEU A 415 -0.15 -3.94 -7.35
N PHE A 416 -0.58 -4.79 -8.30
CA PHE A 416 -0.32 -6.23 -8.21
C PHE A 416 1.10 -6.60 -8.61
N ARG A 417 1.79 -7.38 -7.78
CA ARG A 417 3.16 -7.86 -8.04
C ARG A 417 3.29 -8.51 -9.42
N GLY A 418 4.25 -8.06 -10.22
CA GLY A 418 4.58 -8.68 -11.51
C GLY A 418 3.57 -8.44 -12.64
N VAL A 419 2.53 -7.64 -12.39
CA VAL A 419 1.49 -7.30 -13.38
C VAL A 419 1.77 -5.94 -14.02
N LYS A 420 1.83 -5.88 -15.34
CA LYS A 420 1.85 -4.65 -16.14
C LYS A 420 0.43 -4.39 -16.68
N PRO A 421 -0.33 -3.42 -16.16
CA PRO A 421 -1.60 -3.03 -16.77
C PRO A 421 -1.35 -2.36 -18.14
N LEU A 422 -2.20 -2.70 -19.11
CA LEU A 422 -2.18 -2.10 -20.45
C LEU A 422 -3.61 -1.82 -20.90
N ALA A 423 -3.88 -0.58 -21.33
CA ALA A 423 -5.20 -0.24 -21.84
C ALA A 423 -5.50 -0.99 -23.15
N PHE A 424 -6.71 -1.52 -23.25
CA PHE A 424 -7.18 -2.20 -24.45
C PHE A 424 -8.69 -2.06 -24.57
N ASP A 425 -9.12 -1.43 -25.66
CA ASP A 425 -10.52 -1.34 -26.04
C ASP A 425 -10.82 -2.44 -27.06
N PRO A 426 -11.57 -3.49 -26.68
CA PRO A 426 -11.85 -4.59 -27.58
C PRO A 426 -12.71 -4.12 -28.77
N PRO A 427 -12.35 -4.46 -30.02
CA PRO A 427 -13.13 -4.06 -31.17
C PRO A 427 -14.51 -4.74 -31.17
N GLU A 428 -15.54 -3.96 -31.50
CA GLU A 428 -16.90 -4.48 -31.61
C GLU A 428 -17.05 -5.43 -32.80
N HIS A 429 -17.93 -6.43 -32.66
CA HIS A 429 -18.30 -7.38 -33.73
C HIS A 429 -17.16 -8.19 -34.35
N GLN A 430 -15.99 -8.25 -33.71
CA GLN A 430 -14.89 -9.10 -34.15
C GLN A 430 -14.94 -10.50 -33.55
N SER A 431 -14.40 -11.46 -34.29
CA SER A 431 -14.20 -12.81 -33.77
C SER A 431 -13.16 -12.80 -32.65
N MET A 432 -13.30 -13.68 -31.67
CA MET A 432 -12.34 -13.76 -30.56
C MET A 432 -10.92 -14.11 -31.03
N SER A 433 -10.74 -14.81 -32.16
CA SER A 433 -9.41 -15.06 -32.73
C SER A 433 -8.71 -13.78 -33.19
N ILE A 434 -9.45 -12.84 -33.78
CA ILE A 434 -8.90 -11.54 -34.19
C ILE A 434 -8.55 -10.73 -32.94
N VAL A 435 -9.42 -10.72 -31.93
CA VAL A 435 -9.13 -10.08 -30.64
C VAL A 435 -7.87 -10.66 -30.00
N ASP A 436 -7.73 -11.99 -30.00
CA ASP A 436 -6.56 -12.68 -29.45
C ASP A 436 -5.28 -12.19 -30.14
N GLN A 437 -5.28 -12.06 -31.47
CA GLN A 437 -4.11 -11.61 -32.24
C GLN A 437 -3.78 -10.13 -32.03
N LEU A 438 -4.78 -9.25 -32.01
CA LEU A 438 -4.57 -7.81 -31.76
C LEU A 438 -3.93 -7.56 -30.39
N VAL A 439 -4.44 -8.24 -29.36
CA VAL A 439 -3.91 -8.15 -28.00
C VAL A 439 -2.47 -8.67 -27.95
N VAL A 440 -2.18 -9.80 -28.58
CA VAL A 440 -0.83 -10.35 -28.61
C VAL A 440 0.13 -9.44 -29.38
N GLY A 441 -0.30 -8.86 -30.51
CA GLY A 441 0.48 -7.89 -31.28
C GLY A 441 0.83 -6.65 -30.46
N GLN A 442 -0.17 -6.04 -29.80
CA GLN A 442 0.03 -4.88 -28.94
C GLN A 442 1.00 -5.17 -27.78
N VAL A 443 0.87 -6.34 -27.14
CA VAL A 443 1.78 -6.76 -26.06
C VAL A 443 3.18 -7.02 -26.59
N ALA A 444 3.30 -7.66 -27.75
CA ALA A 444 4.59 -7.94 -28.38
C ALA A 444 5.35 -6.66 -28.69
N GLU A 445 4.67 -5.62 -29.19
CA GLU A 445 5.25 -4.29 -29.38
C GLU A 445 5.61 -3.64 -28.05
N SER A 446 4.69 -3.61 -27.07
CA SER A 446 4.88 -2.96 -25.77
C SER A 446 6.03 -3.54 -24.93
N LEU A 447 6.38 -4.81 -25.13
CA LEU A 447 7.46 -5.49 -24.43
C LEU A 447 8.66 -5.82 -25.33
N ALA A 448 8.62 -5.45 -26.62
CA ALA A 448 9.60 -5.86 -27.61
C ALA A 448 9.87 -7.38 -27.58
N LEU A 449 8.80 -8.19 -27.61
CA LEU A 449 8.90 -9.65 -27.57
C LEU A 449 9.54 -10.20 -28.85
N PRO A 450 10.37 -11.27 -28.76
CA PRO A 450 10.95 -11.94 -29.93
C PRO A 450 9.87 -12.56 -30.82
N ASP A 451 10.07 -12.53 -32.14
CA ASP A 451 9.11 -13.07 -33.11
C ASP A 451 8.91 -14.59 -32.97
N ASP A 452 9.96 -15.32 -32.61
CA ASP A 452 9.96 -16.77 -32.41
C ASP A 452 9.41 -17.22 -31.04
N SER A 453 8.93 -16.28 -30.23
CA SER A 453 8.41 -16.54 -28.89
C SER A 453 6.91 -16.84 -28.88
N GLN A 454 6.46 -17.40 -27.76
CA GLN A 454 5.04 -17.66 -27.51
C GLN A 454 4.54 -16.84 -26.32
N VAL A 455 3.25 -16.58 -26.32
CA VAL A 455 2.54 -15.96 -25.19
C VAL A 455 1.37 -16.82 -24.74
N LEU A 456 1.08 -16.76 -23.44
CA LEU A 456 -0.02 -17.50 -22.83
C LEU A 456 -1.17 -16.54 -22.60
N LEU A 457 -2.24 -16.68 -23.36
CA LEU A 457 -3.40 -15.80 -23.32
C LEU A 457 -4.52 -16.42 -22.47
N THR A 458 -5.06 -15.64 -21.53
CA THR A 458 -6.28 -15.98 -20.78
C THR A 458 -7.36 -14.93 -20.96
N ARG A 459 -8.61 -15.36 -21.13
CA ARG A 459 -9.78 -14.48 -21.25
C ARG A 459 -11.09 -15.23 -20.97
N GLY A 460 -12.20 -14.49 -20.99
CA GLY A 460 -13.54 -15.08 -21.07
C GLY A 460 -13.98 -15.34 -22.52
N ASP A 461 -15.04 -16.14 -22.69
CA ASP A 461 -15.71 -16.35 -23.98
C ASP A 461 -16.55 -15.15 -24.44
N ARG A 462 -16.92 -14.28 -23.49
CA ARG A 462 -17.57 -12.99 -23.74
C ARG A 462 -16.79 -11.90 -23.03
N LEU A 463 -16.42 -10.87 -23.77
CA LEU A 463 -15.80 -9.67 -23.22
C LEU A 463 -16.84 -8.83 -22.46
N ASN A 464 -16.40 -7.87 -21.66
CA ASN A 464 -17.26 -6.94 -20.92
C ASN A 464 -18.12 -7.56 -19.80
N THR A 465 -17.94 -8.85 -19.48
CA THR A 465 -18.59 -9.52 -18.34
C THR A 465 -17.56 -9.98 -17.30
N PRO A 466 -17.59 -9.47 -16.05
CA PRO A 466 -16.73 -9.95 -14.96
C PRO A 466 -16.96 -11.42 -14.58
N GLY A 467 -15.96 -12.07 -13.99
CA GLY A 467 -16.05 -13.45 -13.47
C GLY A 467 -16.13 -14.54 -14.54
N GLY A 468 -15.86 -14.18 -15.79
CA GLY A 468 -16.09 -15.02 -16.97
C GLY A 468 -14.89 -15.78 -17.52
N THR A 469 -13.68 -15.63 -16.95
CA THR A 469 -12.47 -16.27 -17.50
C THR A 469 -12.67 -17.79 -17.62
N SER A 470 -12.50 -18.30 -18.84
CA SER A 470 -12.78 -19.70 -19.21
C SER A 470 -11.86 -20.23 -20.29
N THR A 471 -11.10 -19.36 -20.97
CA THR A 471 -10.23 -19.72 -22.08
C THR A 471 -8.77 -19.55 -21.69
N LEU A 472 -7.94 -20.52 -22.10
CA LEU A 472 -6.48 -20.47 -22.09
C LEU A 472 -5.98 -20.86 -23.47
N LYS A 473 -5.06 -20.07 -24.04
CA LYS A 473 -4.43 -20.33 -25.34
C LYS A 473 -2.94 -20.06 -25.29
N ILE A 474 -2.17 -20.81 -26.08
CA ILE A 474 -0.78 -20.48 -26.41
C ILE A 474 -0.79 -19.92 -27.83
N VAL A 475 -0.24 -18.74 -28.02
CA VAL A 475 -0.26 -18.00 -29.30
C VAL A 475 1.17 -17.66 -29.71
N SER A 476 1.50 -17.85 -30.99
CA SER A 476 2.78 -17.44 -31.56
C SER A 476 2.81 -15.93 -31.79
N VAL A 477 3.92 -15.28 -31.44
CA VAL A 477 4.10 -13.84 -31.70
C VAL A 477 4.16 -13.55 -33.19
N GLU A 478 4.89 -14.36 -33.97
CA GLU A 478 4.98 -14.24 -35.42
C GLU A 478 3.59 -14.29 -36.11
N GLU A 479 2.74 -15.24 -35.71
CA GLU A 479 1.40 -15.40 -36.28
C GLU A 479 0.50 -14.21 -35.95
N ALA A 480 0.63 -13.63 -34.75
CA ALA A 480 -0.14 -12.46 -34.35
C ALA A 480 0.28 -11.20 -35.13
N LYS A 481 1.57 -11.03 -35.42
CA LYS A 481 2.10 -9.86 -36.16
C LYS A 481 1.63 -9.82 -37.60
N ARG A 482 1.63 -10.95 -38.32
CA ARG A 482 1.20 -11.01 -39.74
C ARG A 482 -0.20 -10.42 -39.97
N ILE A 483 -1.12 -10.61 -39.03
CA ILE A 483 -2.50 -10.13 -39.14
C ILE A 483 -2.63 -8.64 -38.79
N VAL A 484 -1.77 -8.12 -37.90
CA VAL A 484 -1.70 -6.67 -37.64
C VAL A 484 -1.15 -5.94 -38.86
N ASP A 485 -0.18 -6.54 -39.55
CA ASP A 485 0.44 -5.97 -40.75
C ASP A 485 -0.41 -6.14 -42.02
N GLY A 486 -1.48 -6.95 -41.96
CA GLY A 486 -2.47 -7.12 -43.03
C GLY A 486 -2.14 -8.17 -44.07
N ASP A 487 -1.23 -9.11 -43.77
CA ASP A 487 -0.80 -10.23 -44.63
C ASP A 487 -1.71 -11.47 -44.59
#